data_AF-A0A1L8RFL8-F1
#
_entry.id   AF-A0A1L8RFL8-F1
#
_cell.length_a   1.000
_cell.length_b   1.000
_cell.length_c   1.000
_cell.angle_alpha   90.00
_cell.angle_beta   90.00
_cell.angle_gamma   90.00
#
_symmetry.space_group_name_H-M   'P 1'
#
loop_
_entity.id
_entity.type
_entity.pdbx_description
1 polymer ?
#
loop_
_entity_poly.entity_id
_entity_poly.type
_entity_poly.pdbx_seq_one_letter_code
_entity_poly.pdbx_strand_id
1 'polypeptide(L)'
;MKMAQAAAVASDRLTAKDYLNKVLAGTATGVVVALIANAILSEIFKFLTTYNEIFQSMLDVVVVMQFIAPVIIGVLVGMQFALNPMQCTLIGAAAFLGSGAYVVQDGVVSMVGIGDLINIMLICALAAFVTRLIGNKLGSLTILLLPIIVGAGVGFVGLLALPYVRLITVGIGNMINSFTNLQPFVMSILICISFAILIISPISTVAIGIAIGVAGLGAGAAAVGVTACTAILVIGSMKVNEKGVTLAILLGAMKMMIPNLIKYSNFSCTSDSKCHYFRSGSLLL
;
A
#
# COMPACT_ATOMS: atom_id res chain seq x y z
N MET A 1 31.79 3.75 15.33
CA MET A 1 30.37 3.67 15.77
C MET A 1 29.70 5.03 16.08
N LYS A 2 30.37 6.19 15.93
CA LYS A 2 29.79 7.54 16.10
C LYS A 2 29.55 8.34 14.81
N MET A 3 29.83 7.75 13.64
CA MET A 3 29.77 8.46 12.34
C MET A 3 28.50 8.13 11.51
N ALA A 4 27.61 7.25 11.98
CA ALA A 4 26.40 6.84 11.25
C ALA A 4 25.12 7.58 11.68
N GLN A 5 25.15 8.41 12.72
CA GLN A 5 23.98 9.13 13.24
C GLN A 5 23.94 10.63 12.86
N ALA A 6 24.92 11.13 12.13
CA ALA A 6 25.02 12.55 11.77
C ALA A 6 24.61 12.88 10.33
N ALA A 7 24.31 11.88 9.50
CA ALA A 7 23.92 12.10 8.11
C ALA A 7 22.40 12.33 8.00
N ALA A 8 22.03 13.58 8.27
CA ALA A 8 20.93 14.28 7.64
C ALA A 8 19.51 13.70 7.84
N VAL A 9 18.88 14.14 8.93
CA VAL A 9 17.53 14.71 8.81
C VAL A 9 17.67 15.92 7.88
N ALA A 10 17.76 15.68 6.56
CA ALA A 10 17.77 16.73 5.57
C ALA A 10 16.42 17.43 5.68
N SER A 11 16.46 18.62 6.28
CA SER A 11 15.44 19.65 6.13
C SER A 11 15.42 20.13 4.68
N ASP A 12 15.22 19.21 3.74
CA ASP A 12 14.86 19.56 2.39
C ASP A 12 13.42 20.08 2.46
N ARG A 13 13.13 21.24 1.88
CA ARG A 13 11.77 21.77 1.81
C ARG A 13 10.96 20.85 0.90
N LEU A 14 10.45 19.76 1.47
CA LEU A 14 9.59 18.83 0.76
C LEU A 14 8.38 19.61 0.26
N THR A 15 8.27 19.73 -1.06
CA THR A 15 7.03 20.17 -1.67
C THR A 15 5.93 19.19 -1.27
N ALA A 16 4.70 19.65 -1.07
CA ALA A 16 3.57 18.77 -0.73
C ALA A 16 3.45 17.57 -1.70
N LYS A 17 3.83 17.77 -2.98
CA LYS A 17 3.93 16.73 -4.00
C LYS A 17 4.99 15.67 -3.69
N ASP A 18 6.19 16.09 -3.29
CA ASP A 18 7.28 15.17 -2.94
C ASP A 18 6.95 14.38 -1.68
N TYR A 19 6.29 15.03 -0.73
CA TYR A 19 5.81 14.38 0.48
C TYR A 19 4.81 13.27 0.17
N LEU A 20 3.76 13.58 -0.61
CA LEU A 20 2.76 12.60 -1.04
C LEU A 20 3.39 11.47 -1.86
N ASN A 21 4.30 11.80 -2.77
CA ASN A 21 5.02 10.81 -3.57
C ASN A 21 5.82 9.83 -2.71
N LYS A 22 6.47 10.30 -1.64
CA LYS A 22 7.19 9.43 -0.70
C LYS A 22 6.25 8.51 0.08
N VAL A 23 5.12 9.02 0.58
CA VAL A 23 4.11 8.17 1.25
C VAL A 23 3.54 7.14 0.28
N LEU A 24 3.18 7.55 -0.94
CA LEU A 24 2.64 6.68 -1.97
C LEU A 24 3.63 5.59 -2.37
N ALA A 25 4.92 5.95 -2.56
CA ALA A 25 5.97 4.99 -2.90
C ALA A 25 6.23 3.99 -1.77
N GLY A 26 6.36 4.44 -0.52
CA GLY A 26 6.54 3.56 0.64
C GLY A 26 5.32 2.66 0.89
N THR A 27 4.12 3.17 0.65
CA THR A 27 2.89 2.36 0.74
C THR A 27 2.84 1.32 -0.38
N ALA A 28 3.25 1.68 -1.60
CA ALA A 28 3.30 0.77 -2.73
C ALA A 28 4.25 -0.41 -2.47
N THR A 29 5.48 -0.14 -2.02
CA THR A 29 6.42 -1.21 -1.66
C THR A 29 5.92 -2.03 -0.48
N GLY A 30 5.29 -1.40 0.51
CA GLY A 30 4.72 -2.08 1.68
C GLY A 30 3.61 -3.07 1.33
N VAL A 31 2.67 -2.65 0.49
CA VAL A 31 1.56 -3.51 0.03
C VAL A 31 2.09 -4.70 -0.76
N VAL A 32 3.06 -4.49 -1.64
CA VAL A 32 3.74 -5.53 -2.42
C VAL A 32 4.40 -6.55 -1.48
N VAL A 33 5.23 -6.09 -0.54
CA VAL A 33 5.95 -6.98 0.39
C VAL A 33 4.99 -7.75 1.30
N ALA A 34 3.93 -7.10 1.79
CA ALA A 34 3.02 -7.71 2.75
C ALA A 34 2.02 -8.69 2.13
N LEU A 35 1.61 -8.48 0.87
CA LEU A 35 0.47 -9.21 0.29
C LEU A 35 0.84 -10.16 -0.85
N ILE A 36 1.98 -10.01 -1.52
CA ILE A 36 2.32 -10.85 -2.69
C ILE A 36 2.41 -12.33 -2.33
N ALA A 37 3.05 -12.66 -1.21
CA ALA A 37 3.18 -14.05 -0.77
C ALA A 37 1.79 -14.69 -0.63
N ASN A 38 0.85 -13.98 0.01
CA ASN A 38 -0.53 -14.44 0.14
C ASN A 38 -1.24 -14.51 -1.20
N ALA A 39 -1.20 -13.45 -2.01
CA ALA A 39 -1.90 -13.42 -3.29
C ALA A 39 -1.52 -14.57 -4.24
N ILE A 40 -0.27 -15.03 -4.21
CA ILE A 40 0.22 -16.09 -5.10
C ILE A 40 0.03 -17.47 -4.47
N LEU A 41 0.47 -17.66 -3.23
CA LEU A 41 0.52 -19.00 -2.61
C LEU A 41 -0.84 -19.43 -2.04
N SER A 42 -1.72 -18.50 -1.66
CA SER A 42 -2.97 -18.88 -0.97
C SER A 42 -3.88 -19.74 -1.83
N GLU A 43 -4.00 -19.45 -3.12
CA GLU A 43 -4.86 -20.22 -4.02
C GLU A 43 -4.28 -21.61 -4.32
N ILE A 44 -2.96 -21.72 -4.43
CA ILE A 44 -2.28 -23.00 -4.61
C ILE A 44 -2.47 -23.86 -3.35
N PHE A 45 -2.25 -23.29 -2.17
CA PHE A 45 -2.39 -24.02 -0.91
C PHE A 45 -3.83 -24.41 -0.63
N LYS A 46 -4.82 -23.55 -0.90
CA LYS A 46 -6.25 -23.92 -0.83
C LYS A 46 -6.55 -25.18 -1.64
N PHE A 47 -6.06 -25.26 -2.88
CA PHE A 47 -6.24 -26.46 -3.70
C PHE A 47 -5.51 -27.68 -3.12
N LEU A 48 -4.29 -27.51 -2.59
CA LEU A 48 -3.50 -28.60 -2.03
C LEU A 48 -3.99 -29.08 -0.65
N THR A 49 -4.75 -28.27 0.08
CA THR A 49 -5.30 -28.65 1.40
C THR A 49 -6.26 -29.82 1.34
N THR A 50 -6.85 -30.10 0.17
CA THR A 50 -7.69 -31.29 -0.04
C THR A 50 -6.89 -32.60 0.03
N TYR A 51 -5.56 -32.53 -0.13
CA TYR A 51 -4.70 -33.71 -0.20
C TYR A 51 -3.94 -34.00 1.11
N ASN A 52 -3.52 -32.98 1.87
CA ASN A 52 -2.82 -33.17 3.15
C ASN A 52 -3.04 -31.98 4.11
N GLU A 53 -3.15 -32.26 5.41
CA GLU A 53 -3.33 -31.26 6.48
C GLU A 53 -2.11 -30.33 6.65
N ILE A 54 -0.92 -30.74 6.23
CA ILE A 54 0.29 -29.87 6.27
C ILE A 54 0.09 -28.59 5.44
N PHE A 55 -0.68 -28.68 4.34
CA PHE A 55 -0.97 -27.51 3.51
C PHE A 55 -1.94 -26.51 4.17
N GLN A 56 -2.72 -26.94 5.17
CA GLN A 56 -3.52 -26.00 5.98
C GLN A 56 -2.60 -25.12 6.83
N SER A 57 -1.62 -25.69 7.52
CA SER A 57 -0.65 -24.90 8.29
C SER A 57 0.15 -23.93 7.42
N MET A 58 0.50 -24.34 6.19
CA MET A 58 1.18 -23.44 5.23
C MET A 58 0.26 -22.32 4.73
N LEU A 59 -1.02 -22.61 4.50
CA LEU A 59 -2.03 -21.61 4.15
C LEU A 59 -2.19 -20.59 5.29
N ASP A 60 -2.30 -21.06 6.53
CA ASP A 60 -2.47 -20.21 7.70
C ASP A 60 -1.28 -19.25 7.89
N VAL A 61 -0.04 -19.74 7.75
CA VAL A 61 1.16 -18.88 7.84
C VAL A 61 1.10 -17.72 6.85
N VAL A 62 0.70 -18.02 5.62
CA VAL A 62 0.65 -17.05 4.53
C VAL A 62 -0.52 -16.07 4.70
N VAL A 63 -1.67 -16.55 5.20
CA VAL A 63 -2.83 -15.69 5.50
C VAL A 63 -2.55 -14.78 6.69
N VAL A 64 -1.92 -15.30 7.75
CA VAL A 64 -1.57 -14.57 8.98
C VAL A 64 -0.54 -13.46 8.72
N MET A 65 0.34 -13.63 7.72
CA MET A 65 1.27 -12.58 7.28
C MET A 65 0.57 -11.27 6.91
N GLN A 66 -0.69 -11.33 6.51
CA GLN A 66 -1.44 -10.14 6.13
C GLN A 66 -1.81 -9.26 7.34
N PHE A 67 -1.94 -9.82 8.55
CA PHE A 67 -2.27 -9.02 9.75
C PHE A 67 -1.16 -8.03 10.11
N ILE A 68 0.10 -8.34 9.76
CA ILE A 68 1.24 -7.43 9.96
C ILE A 68 1.45 -6.45 8.79
N ALA A 69 0.62 -6.49 7.75
CA ALA A 69 0.71 -5.60 6.59
C ALA A 69 0.75 -4.10 6.97
N PRO A 70 -0.08 -3.59 7.91
CA PRO A 70 -0.01 -2.19 8.33
C PRO A 70 1.36 -1.81 8.90
N VAL A 71 1.98 -2.72 9.65
CA VAL A 71 3.30 -2.50 10.25
C VAL A 71 4.35 -2.40 9.15
N ILE A 72 4.37 -3.37 8.21
CA ILE A 72 5.31 -3.39 7.09
C ILE A 72 5.19 -2.11 6.27
N ILE A 73 3.95 -1.70 5.94
CA ILE A 73 3.68 -0.47 5.20
C ILE A 73 4.22 0.75 5.95
N GLY A 74 3.93 0.90 7.24
CA GLY A 74 4.39 2.06 8.01
C GLY A 74 5.91 2.13 8.15
N VAL A 75 6.58 0.97 8.32
CA VAL A 75 8.06 0.92 8.37
C VAL A 75 8.67 1.36 7.04
N LEU A 76 8.18 0.83 5.90
CA LEU A 76 8.72 1.19 4.59
C LEU A 76 8.41 2.65 4.21
N VAL A 77 7.26 3.19 4.62
CA VAL A 77 6.99 4.63 4.49
C VAL A 77 8.00 5.44 5.29
N GLY A 78 8.30 5.05 6.54
CA GLY A 78 9.31 5.71 7.37
C GLY A 78 10.70 5.69 6.72
N MET A 79 11.09 4.55 6.12
CA MET A 79 12.35 4.42 5.39
C MET A 79 12.42 5.35 4.17
N GLN A 80 11.30 5.60 3.49
CA GLN A 80 11.24 6.53 2.36
C GLN A 80 11.53 7.99 2.75
N PHE A 81 11.30 8.33 4.03
CA PHE A 81 11.65 9.61 4.63
C PHE A 81 13.05 9.66 5.23
N ALA A 82 13.86 8.58 5.08
CA ALA A 82 15.18 8.44 5.67
C ALA A 82 15.19 8.64 7.20
N LEU A 83 14.14 8.16 7.87
CA LEU A 83 14.01 8.21 9.32
C LEU A 83 14.85 7.10 9.98
N ASN A 84 15.16 7.29 11.27
CA ASN A 84 15.90 6.29 12.02
C ASN A 84 15.09 4.98 12.16
N PRO A 85 15.74 3.80 12.30
CA PRO A 85 15.02 2.52 12.44
C PRO A 85 13.97 2.53 13.55
N MET A 86 14.28 3.15 14.70
CA MET A 86 13.32 3.34 15.79
C MET A 86 12.09 4.16 15.37
N GLN A 87 12.29 5.24 14.62
CA GLN A 87 11.21 6.09 14.11
C GLN A 87 10.35 5.34 13.09
N CYS A 88 10.96 4.55 12.19
CA CYS A 88 10.24 3.73 11.22
C CYS A 88 9.35 2.69 11.90
N THR A 89 9.86 1.97 12.90
CA THR A 89 9.08 0.98 13.66
C THR A 89 7.90 1.62 14.40
N LEU A 90 8.07 2.85 14.92
CA LEU A 90 6.98 3.58 15.58
C LEU A 90 5.89 4.03 14.60
N ILE A 91 6.26 4.43 13.38
CA ILE A 91 5.29 4.71 12.31
C ILE A 91 4.54 3.43 11.95
N GLY A 92 5.22 2.29 11.85
CA GLY A 92 4.60 0.97 11.68
C GLY A 92 3.62 0.61 12.79
N ALA A 93 3.99 0.86 14.05
CA ALA A 93 3.11 0.64 15.19
C ALA A 93 1.88 1.56 15.15
N ALA A 94 2.06 2.85 14.85
CA ALA A 94 0.96 3.80 14.69
C ALA A 94 0.01 3.38 13.56
N ALA A 95 0.56 2.93 12.44
CA ALA A 95 -0.20 2.43 11.30
C ALA A 95 -1.04 1.20 11.66
N PHE A 96 -0.50 0.26 12.43
CA PHE A 96 -1.24 -0.90 12.93
C PHE A 96 -2.32 -0.52 13.93
N LEU A 97 -2.02 0.40 14.84
CA LEU A 97 -2.97 0.86 15.85
C LEU A 97 -4.16 1.62 15.22
N GLY A 98 -3.91 2.41 14.18
CA GLY A 98 -4.97 3.16 13.51
C GLY A 98 -5.61 2.45 12.31
N SER A 99 -5.06 1.35 11.79
CA SER A 99 -5.59 0.69 10.57
C SER A 99 -6.97 0.07 10.73
N GLY A 100 -7.38 -0.23 11.96
CA GLY A 100 -8.56 -1.06 12.23
C GLY A 100 -8.33 -2.54 11.95
N ALA A 101 -7.08 -2.99 11.84
CA ALA A 101 -6.72 -4.40 11.68
C ALA A 101 -6.97 -5.23 12.95
N TYR A 102 -7.28 -4.60 14.09
CA TYR A 102 -7.74 -5.28 15.30
C TYR A 102 -9.05 -4.70 15.77
N VAL A 103 -9.89 -5.56 16.33
CA VAL A 103 -11.17 -5.19 16.93
C VAL A 103 -11.19 -5.74 18.35
N VAL A 104 -11.47 -4.86 19.30
CA VAL A 104 -11.66 -5.22 20.71
C VAL A 104 -13.15 -5.39 20.94
N GLN A 105 -13.59 -6.65 21.06
CA GLN A 105 -14.95 -6.99 21.48
C GLN A 105 -14.85 -7.74 22.80
N ASP A 106 -15.56 -7.27 23.82
CA ASP A 106 -15.69 -7.92 25.13
C ASP A 106 -14.35 -8.32 25.80
N GLY A 107 -13.33 -7.47 25.66
CA GLY A 107 -11.99 -7.69 26.24
C GLY A 107 -11.10 -8.66 25.44
N VAL A 108 -11.62 -9.25 24.35
CA VAL A 108 -10.85 -10.09 23.42
C VAL A 108 -10.36 -9.25 22.25
N VAL A 109 -9.05 -9.24 22.04
CA VAL A 109 -8.43 -8.60 20.87
C VAL A 109 -8.45 -9.60 19.71
N SER A 110 -9.31 -9.36 18.74
CA SER A 110 -9.38 -10.14 17.50
C SER A 110 -8.68 -9.40 16.37
N MET A 111 -7.86 -10.10 15.57
CA MET A 111 -7.25 -9.52 14.37
C MET A 111 -8.18 -9.70 13.17
N VAL A 112 -8.64 -8.59 12.60
CA VAL A 112 -9.64 -8.54 11.53
C VAL A 112 -8.98 -8.00 10.26
N GLY A 113 -8.20 -8.88 9.63
CA GLY A 113 -7.57 -8.67 8.33
C GLY A 113 -6.49 -7.59 8.29
N ILE A 114 -6.31 -6.99 7.11
CA ILE A 114 -5.25 -6.01 6.83
C ILE A 114 -5.57 -4.59 7.29
N GLY A 115 -6.79 -4.33 7.78
CA GLY A 115 -7.30 -2.98 8.05
C GLY A 115 -7.62 -2.17 6.78
N ASP A 116 -8.01 -0.90 6.96
CA ASP A 116 -8.29 0.00 5.84
C ASP A 116 -6.98 0.64 5.31
N LEU A 117 -6.57 0.25 4.10
CA LEU A 117 -5.35 0.77 3.47
C LEU A 117 -5.37 2.28 3.21
N ILE A 118 -6.56 2.87 3.00
CA ILE A 118 -6.67 4.32 2.84
C ILE A 118 -6.35 4.99 4.18
N ASN A 119 -6.87 4.45 5.28
CA ASN A 119 -6.58 4.98 6.61
C ASN A 119 -5.10 4.79 6.98
N ILE A 120 -4.53 3.61 6.68
CA ILE A 120 -3.09 3.34 6.87
C ILE A 120 -2.25 4.40 6.17
N MET A 121 -2.56 4.74 4.91
CA MET A 121 -1.82 5.75 4.16
C MET A 121 -1.88 7.13 4.83
N LEU A 122 -3.06 7.54 5.32
CA LEU A 122 -3.26 8.81 6.03
C LEU A 122 -2.51 8.85 7.36
N ILE A 123 -2.55 7.75 8.12
CA ILE A 123 -1.86 7.63 9.40
C ILE A 123 -0.35 7.62 9.19
N CYS A 124 0.16 6.89 8.20
CA CYS A 124 1.58 6.90 7.86
C CYS A 124 2.07 8.29 7.47
N ALA A 125 1.27 9.04 6.70
CA ALA A 125 1.56 10.44 6.39
C ALA A 125 1.57 11.29 7.68
N LEU A 126 0.54 11.20 8.52
CA LEU A 126 0.49 11.98 9.76
C LEU A 126 1.65 11.63 10.71
N ALA A 127 1.94 10.34 10.88
CA ALA A 127 3.00 9.83 11.74
C ALA A 127 4.39 10.25 11.24
N ALA A 128 4.64 10.17 9.93
CA ALA A 128 5.89 10.65 9.35
C ALA A 128 6.05 12.17 9.51
N PHE A 129 4.96 12.94 9.37
CA PHE A 129 4.95 14.39 9.61
C PHE A 129 5.29 14.74 11.06
N VAL A 130 4.59 14.14 12.02
CA VAL A 130 4.81 14.36 13.46
C VAL A 130 6.22 13.94 13.88
N THR A 131 6.69 12.79 13.40
CA THR A 131 8.04 12.28 13.67
C THR A 131 9.13 13.25 13.17
N ARG A 132 8.94 13.83 11.98
CA ARG A 132 9.87 14.81 11.42
C ARG A 132 9.83 16.16 12.13
N LEU A 133 8.65 16.57 12.61
CA LEU A 133 8.48 17.81 13.39
C LEU A 133 9.20 17.72 14.75
N ILE A 134 9.16 16.55 15.38
CA ILE A 134 9.90 16.27 16.61
C ILE A 134 11.41 16.24 16.34
N GLY A 135 11.83 15.58 15.26
CA GLY A 135 13.22 15.51 14.83
C GLY A 135 14.15 15.03 15.95
N ASN A 136 15.25 15.78 16.17
CA ASN A 136 16.22 15.51 17.24
C ASN A 136 16.01 16.38 18.50
N LYS A 137 14.89 17.12 18.60
CA LYS A 137 14.69 18.11 19.66
C LYS A 137 14.61 17.52 21.07
N LEU A 138 14.32 16.24 21.20
CA LEU A 138 14.13 15.56 22.48
C LEU A 138 15.37 14.82 23.01
N GLY A 139 16.49 14.79 22.28
CA GLY A 139 17.73 14.15 22.75
C GLY A 139 17.49 12.72 23.26
N SER A 140 17.88 12.43 24.51
CA SER A 140 17.66 11.13 25.17
C SER A 140 16.20 10.83 25.54
N LEU A 141 15.35 11.85 25.72
CA LEU A 141 13.91 11.68 25.98
C LEU A 141 13.15 11.14 24.77
N THR A 142 13.74 11.20 23.57
CA THR A 142 13.14 10.68 22.34
C THR A 142 12.77 9.19 22.47
N ILE A 143 13.58 8.40 23.17
CA ILE A 143 13.33 6.96 23.33
C ILE A 143 12.04 6.68 24.11
N LEU A 144 11.71 7.54 25.09
CA LEU A 144 10.54 7.39 25.96
C LEU A 144 9.31 8.09 25.39
N LEU A 145 9.48 9.29 24.85
CA LEU A 145 8.36 10.15 24.48
C LEU A 145 7.85 9.89 23.06
N LEU A 146 8.72 9.43 22.16
CA LEU A 146 8.34 9.18 20.76
C LEU A 146 7.33 8.03 20.61
N PRO A 147 7.43 6.89 21.33
CA PRO A 147 6.40 5.87 21.30
C PRO A 147 5.04 6.35 21.81
N ILE A 148 5.03 7.26 22.79
CA ILE A 148 3.79 7.83 23.36
C ILE A 148 3.14 8.78 22.35
N ILE A 149 3.91 9.69 21.75
CA ILE A 149 3.37 10.68 20.82
C ILE A 149 3.04 10.06 19.46
N VAL A 150 3.98 9.35 18.85
CA VAL A 150 3.83 8.80 17.50
C VAL A 150 3.07 7.48 17.53
N GLY A 151 3.47 6.53 18.38
CA GLY A 151 2.79 5.24 18.47
C GLY A 151 1.36 5.38 18.97
N ALA A 152 1.19 5.79 20.24
CA ALA A 152 -0.13 5.88 20.86
C ALA A 152 -0.92 7.11 20.40
N GLY A 153 -0.30 8.29 20.35
CA GLY A 153 -1.00 9.53 19.98
C GLY A 153 -1.50 9.52 18.53
N VAL A 154 -0.61 9.29 17.56
CA VAL A 154 -1.03 9.24 16.14
C VAL A 154 -1.87 7.99 15.85
N GLY A 155 -1.59 6.86 16.50
CA GLY A 155 -2.45 5.67 16.43
C GLY A 155 -3.89 5.94 16.89
N PHE A 156 -4.07 6.67 17.99
CA PHE A 156 -5.38 7.07 18.49
C PHE A 156 -6.11 8.02 17.54
N VAL A 157 -5.42 9.00 16.96
CA VAL A 157 -5.98 9.84 15.89
C VAL A 157 -6.42 8.99 14.70
N GLY A 158 -5.65 7.96 14.35
CA GLY A 158 -5.99 6.98 13.32
C GLY A 158 -7.27 6.21 13.61
N LEU A 159 -7.50 5.79 14.85
CA LEU A 159 -8.74 5.15 15.29
C LEU A 159 -9.95 6.09 15.19
N LEU A 160 -9.77 7.37 15.54
CA LEU A 160 -10.83 8.38 15.39
C LEU A 160 -11.13 8.68 13.92
N ALA A 161 -10.12 8.64 13.05
CA ALA A 161 -10.28 8.83 11.61
C ALA A 161 -10.90 7.61 10.91
N LEU A 162 -10.71 6.41 11.45
CA LEU A 162 -11.14 5.13 10.87
C LEU A 162 -12.61 5.11 10.41
N PRO A 163 -13.63 5.50 11.22
CA PRO A 163 -15.02 5.48 10.76
C PRO A 163 -15.28 6.41 9.57
N TYR A 164 -14.64 7.59 9.55
CA TYR A 164 -14.81 8.56 8.46
C TYR A 164 -14.18 8.08 7.17
N VAL A 165 -12.98 7.52 7.24
CA VAL A 165 -12.28 6.97 6.07
C VAL A 165 -13.02 5.74 5.56
N ARG A 166 -13.50 4.87 6.46
CA ARG A 166 -14.28 3.69 6.10
C ARG A 166 -15.56 4.04 5.32
N LEU A 167 -16.23 5.15 5.64
CA LEU A 167 -17.39 5.61 4.85
C LEU A 167 -17.01 5.93 3.40
N ILE A 168 -15.84 6.53 3.17
CA ILE A 168 -15.34 6.80 1.82
C ILE A 168 -14.98 5.49 1.12
N THR A 169 -14.23 4.62 1.78
CA THR A 169 -13.80 3.32 1.23
C THR A 169 -15.00 2.46 0.84
N VAL A 170 -15.98 2.33 1.74
CA VAL A 170 -17.22 1.58 1.51
C VAL A 170 -18.12 2.31 0.51
N GLY A 171 -18.18 3.64 0.50
CA GLY A 171 -18.97 4.41 -0.46
C GLY A 171 -18.51 4.19 -1.91
N ILE A 172 -17.20 4.25 -2.15
CA ILE A 172 -16.60 3.92 -3.46
C ILE A 172 -16.87 2.46 -3.80
N GLY A 173 -16.76 1.57 -2.82
CA GLY A 173 -17.09 0.16 -3.01
C GLY A 173 -18.54 -0.07 -3.43
N ASN A 174 -19.50 0.56 -2.73
CA ASN A 174 -20.92 0.46 -3.02
C ASN A 174 -21.29 1.03 -4.39
N MET A 175 -20.60 2.07 -4.86
CA MET A 175 -20.77 2.59 -6.22
C MET A 175 -20.41 1.52 -7.26
N ILE A 176 -19.28 0.83 -7.09
CA ILE A 176 -18.86 -0.25 -8.00
C ILE A 176 -19.77 -1.47 -7.85
N ASN A 177 -20.21 -1.78 -6.62
CA ASN A 177 -21.14 -2.86 -6.35
C ASN A 177 -22.52 -2.58 -6.99
N SER A 178 -22.93 -1.31 -7.10
CA SER A 178 -24.14 -0.94 -7.82
C SER A 178 -24.09 -1.36 -9.30
N PHE A 179 -22.89 -1.42 -9.89
CA PHE A 179 -22.71 -1.93 -11.25
C PHE A 179 -22.92 -3.44 -11.38
N THR A 180 -22.88 -4.20 -10.27
CA THR A 180 -23.11 -5.64 -10.27
C THR A 180 -24.59 -6.02 -10.41
N ASN A 181 -25.50 -5.09 -10.15
CA ASN A 181 -26.94 -5.27 -10.35
C ASN A 181 -27.36 -5.13 -11.82
N LEU A 182 -26.45 -4.70 -12.71
CA LEU A 182 -26.71 -4.63 -14.14
C LEU A 182 -26.55 -6.01 -14.81
N GLN A 183 -27.09 -6.13 -16.03
CA GLN A 183 -26.94 -7.35 -16.84
C GLN A 183 -25.45 -7.76 -16.98
N PRO A 184 -25.11 -9.07 -16.92
CA PRO A 184 -23.71 -9.54 -16.80
C PRO A 184 -22.73 -8.99 -17.85
N PHE A 185 -23.21 -8.74 -19.07
CA PHE A 185 -22.41 -8.14 -20.14
C PHE A 185 -21.99 -6.70 -19.83
N VAL A 186 -22.93 -5.85 -19.42
CA VAL A 186 -22.65 -4.44 -19.10
C VAL A 186 -21.91 -4.31 -17.78
N MET A 187 -22.27 -5.13 -16.78
CA MET A 187 -21.58 -5.22 -15.50
C MET A 187 -20.07 -5.42 -15.67
N SER A 188 -19.67 -6.44 -16.44
CA SER A 188 -18.26 -6.80 -16.58
C SER A 188 -17.43 -5.71 -17.27
N ILE A 189 -17.99 -5.04 -18.28
CA ILE A 189 -17.33 -3.92 -18.97
C ILE A 189 -17.08 -2.75 -18.00
N LEU A 190 -18.09 -2.34 -17.23
CA LEU A 190 -17.98 -1.21 -16.30
C LEU A 190 -17.00 -1.49 -15.17
N ILE A 191 -17.04 -2.69 -14.59
CA ILE A 191 -16.11 -3.11 -13.53
C ILE A 191 -14.68 -3.17 -14.06
N CYS A 192 -14.48 -3.74 -15.25
CA CYS A 192 -13.18 -3.82 -15.91
C CYS A 192 -12.55 -2.42 -16.10
N ILE A 193 -13.31 -1.47 -16.67
CA ILE A 193 -12.84 -0.09 -16.88
C ILE A 193 -12.56 0.60 -15.54
N SER A 194 -13.44 0.43 -14.55
CA SER A 194 -13.28 1.06 -13.24
C SER A 194 -12.01 0.59 -12.54
N PHE A 195 -11.76 -0.73 -12.50
CA PHE A 195 -10.56 -1.29 -11.86
C PHE A 195 -9.27 -0.96 -12.63
N ALA A 196 -9.32 -0.84 -13.96
CA ALA A 196 -8.20 -0.37 -14.76
C ALA A 196 -7.83 1.10 -14.45
N ILE A 197 -8.81 1.96 -14.21
CA ILE A 197 -8.56 3.35 -13.80
C ILE A 197 -8.03 3.40 -12.35
N LEU A 198 -8.61 2.60 -11.46
CA LEU A 198 -8.23 2.59 -10.05
C LEU A 198 -6.78 2.17 -9.82
N ILE A 199 -6.22 1.26 -10.63
CA ILE A 199 -4.85 0.80 -10.41
C ILE A 199 -3.79 1.86 -10.74
N ILE A 200 -4.10 2.75 -11.69
CA ILE A 200 -3.26 3.90 -12.05
C ILE A 200 -3.45 5.03 -11.02
N SER A 201 -4.59 5.05 -10.34
CA SER A 201 -4.90 6.07 -9.35
C SER A 201 -4.09 5.90 -8.05
N PRO A 202 -3.88 6.99 -7.29
CA PRO A 202 -3.29 6.93 -5.95
C PRO A 202 -4.17 6.16 -4.94
N ILE A 203 -5.38 5.76 -5.30
CA ILE A 203 -6.29 4.99 -4.46
C ILE A 203 -5.87 3.52 -4.46
N SER A 204 -5.92 2.85 -3.30
CA SER A 204 -5.57 1.43 -3.20
C SER A 204 -6.68 0.53 -3.77
N THR A 205 -6.43 -0.09 -4.93
CA THR A 205 -7.32 -1.10 -5.54
C THR A 205 -7.56 -2.28 -4.63
N VAL A 206 -6.56 -2.68 -3.83
CA VAL A 206 -6.68 -3.74 -2.84
C VAL A 206 -7.71 -3.38 -1.77
N ALA A 207 -7.70 -2.12 -1.30
CA ALA A 207 -8.68 -1.64 -0.31
C ALA A 207 -10.11 -1.76 -0.84
N ILE A 208 -10.32 -1.31 -2.08
CA ILE A 208 -11.62 -1.33 -2.74
C ILE A 208 -12.06 -2.78 -3.01
N GLY A 209 -11.16 -3.65 -3.48
CA GLY A 209 -11.47 -5.06 -3.72
C GLY A 209 -11.97 -5.78 -2.46
N ILE A 210 -11.33 -5.52 -1.32
CA ILE A 210 -11.73 -6.08 -0.03
C ILE A 210 -13.02 -5.44 0.49
N ALA A 211 -13.18 -4.13 0.34
CA ALA A 211 -14.38 -3.42 0.79
C ALA A 211 -15.65 -3.83 0.04
N ILE A 212 -15.54 -4.16 -1.25
CA ILE A 212 -16.67 -4.64 -2.07
C ILE A 212 -16.94 -6.14 -1.81
N GLY A 213 -15.91 -6.90 -1.42
CA GLY A 213 -16.01 -8.36 -1.36
C GLY A 213 -16.36 -8.95 -2.73
N VAL A 214 -15.79 -8.39 -3.81
CA VAL A 214 -16.14 -8.78 -5.18
C VAL A 214 -15.91 -10.29 -5.33
N ALA A 215 -16.97 -11.03 -5.65
CA ALA A 215 -16.93 -12.47 -5.82
C ALA A 215 -17.52 -12.88 -7.17
N GLY A 216 -17.17 -14.08 -7.64
CA GLY A 216 -17.68 -14.64 -8.89
C GLY A 216 -17.34 -13.81 -10.12
N LEU A 217 -18.35 -13.52 -10.96
CA LEU A 217 -18.17 -12.85 -12.25
C LEU A 217 -17.57 -11.43 -12.13
N GLY A 218 -17.92 -10.69 -11.05
CA GLY A 218 -17.36 -9.36 -10.81
C GLY A 218 -15.86 -9.38 -10.50
N ALA A 219 -15.40 -10.40 -9.76
CA ALA A 219 -13.99 -10.57 -9.42
C ALA A 219 -13.16 -10.89 -10.66
N GLY A 220 -13.69 -11.76 -11.54
CA GLY A 220 -13.08 -12.06 -12.84
C GLY A 220 -12.98 -10.84 -13.74
N ALA A 221 -14.06 -10.04 -13.84
CA ALA A 221 -14.07 -8.81 -14.63
C ALA A 221 -13.04 -7.77 -14.11
N ALA A 222 -12.94 -7.61 -12.79
CA ALA A 222 -11.94 -6.75 -12.17
C ALA A 222 -10.51 -7.24 -12.46
N ALA A 223 -10.26 -8.55 -12.37
CA ALA A 223 -8.94 -9.14 -12.66
C ALA A 223 -8.52 -8.94 -14.13
N VAL A 224 -9.44 -9.04 -15.09
CA VAL A 224 -9.15 -8.79 -16.50
C VAL A 224 -8.80 -7.31 -16.74
N GLY A 225 -9.52 -6.37 -16.12
CA GLY A 225 -9.21 -4.94 -16.24
C GLY A 225 -7.85 -4.58 -15.66
N VAL A 226 -7.52 -5.12 -14.48
CA VAL A 226 -6.22 -4.96 -13.86
C VAL A 226 -5.11 -5.55 -14.73
N THR A 227 -5.25 -6.80 -15.17
CA THR A 227 -4.20 -7.49 -15.96
C THR A 227 -3.97 -6.83 -17.32
N ALA A 228 -5.01 -6.34 -18.00
CA ALA A 228 -4.86 -5.58 -19.25
C ALA A 228 -4.05 -4.30 -19.04
N CYS A 229 -4.31 -3.56 -17.97
CA CYS A 229 -3.53 -2.38 -17.61
C CYS A 229 -2.08 -2.75 -17.27
N THR A 230 -1.87 -3.80 -16.47
CA THR A 230 -0.53 -4.30 -16.12
C THR A 230 0.27 -4.69 -17.36
N ALA A 231 -0.35 -5.38 -18.32
CA ALA A 231 0.32 -5.83 -19.54
C ALA A 231 0.89 -4.65 -20.33
N ILE A 232 0.12 -3.56 -20.48
CA ILE A 232 0.57 -2.34 -21.15
C ILE A 232 1.74 -1.70 -20.38
N LEU A 233 1.65 -1.65 -19.04
CA LEU A 233 2.71 -1.13 -18.19
C LEU A 233 4.01 -1.94 -18.27
N VAL A 234 3.90 -3.28 -18.31
CA VAL A 234 5.04 -4.19 -18.44
C VAL A 234 5.70 -4.02 -19.81
N ILE A 235 4.93 -4.01 -20.90
CA ILE A 235 5.48 -3.83 -22.26
C ILE A 235 6.20 -2.48 -22.38
N GLY A 236 5.63 -1.41 -21.82
CA GLY A 236 6.29 -0.10 -21.77
C GLY A 236 7.54 -0.09 -20.89
N SER A 237 7.49 -0.78 -19.74
CA SER A 237 8.63 -0.94 -18.82
C SER A 237 9.79 -1.71 -19.45
N MET A 238 9.52 -2.77 -20.21
CA MET A 238 10.55 -3.59 -20.87
C MET A 238 11.46 -2.79 -21.80
N LYS A 239 10.97 -1.67 -22.35
CA LYS A 239 11.74 -0.80 -23.26
C LYS A 239 12.61 0.24 -22.55
N VAL A 240 12.37 0.49 -21.25
CA VAL A 240 12.94 1.66 -20.55
C VAL A 240 13.62 1.30 -19.22
N ASN A 241 13.15 0.25 -18.54
CA ASN A 241 13.64 -0.16 -17.23
C ASN A 241 14.43 -1.47 -17.27
N GLU A 242 15.18 -1.71 -16.19
CA GLU A 242 15.83 -2.99 -15.94
C GLU A 242 14.82 -4.14 -15.79
N LYS A 243 15.30 -5.35 -16.03
CA LYS A 243 14.49 -6.58 -15.94
C LYS A 243 13.86 -6.77 -14.56
N GLY A 244 14.55 -6.36 -13.48
CA GLY A 244 14.05 -6.47 -12.10
C GLY A 244 12.83 -5.60 -11.82
N VAL A 245 12.85 -4.34 -12.26
CA VAL A 245 11.70 -3.42 -12.11
C VAL A 245 10.51 -3.91 -12.92
N THR A 246 10.76 -4.40 -14.14
CA THR A 246 9.71 -4.96 -14.99
C THR A 246 9.06 -6.19 -14.37
N LEU A 247 9.85 -7.06 -13.73
CA LEU A 247 9.33 -8.22 -12.98
C LEU A 247 8.52 -7.78 -11.75
N ALA A 248 8.98 -6.76 -11.02
CA ALA A 248 8.25 -6.22 -9.88
C ALA A 248 6.87 -5.66 -10.31
N ILE A 249 6.80 -4.93 -11.43
CA ILE A 249 5.55 -4.40 -11.98
C ILE A 249 4.60 -5.54 -12.36
N LEU A 250 5.13 -6.59 -13.01
CA LEU A 250 4.36 -7.78 -13.36
C LEU A 250 3.79 -8.49 -12.11
N LEU A 251 4.56 -8.51 -11.01
CA LEU A 251 4.15 -9.09 -9.72
C LEU A 251 3.26 -8.16 -8.87
N GLY A 252 2.85 -6.99 -9.39
CA GLY A 252 1.89 -6.11 -8.72
C GLY A 252 2.47 -4.81 -8.15
N ALA A 253 3.76 -4.51 -8.37
CA ALA A 253 4.39 -3.25 -7.95
C ALA A 253 4.11 -2.06 -8.89
N MET A 254 2.99 -2.07 -9.62
CA MET A 254 2.60 -0.99 -10.55
C MET A 254 2.49 0.37 -9.88
N LYS A 255 2.12 0.42 -8.60
CA LYS A 255 1.99 1.67 -7.85
C LYS A 255 3.30 2.45 -7.73
N MET A 256 4.46 1.79 -7.93
CA MET A 256 5.78 2.44 -7.99
C MET A 256 5.91 3.43 -9.16
N MET A 257 5.03 3.34 -10.17
CA MET A 257 5.04 4.22 -11.34
C MET A 257 4.18 5.48 -11.17
N ILE A 258 3.37 5.57 -10.10
CA ILE A 258 2.47 6.71 -9.82
C ILE A 258 3.23 8.05 -9.69
N PRO A 259 4.38 8.14 -8.98
CA PRO A 259 5.13 9.39 -8.90
C PRO A 259 5.58 9.89 -10.27
N ASN A 260 5.77 8.97 -11.21
CA ASN A 260 6.24 9.27 -12.55
C ASN A 260 5.10 9.73 -13.49
N LEU A 261 3.88 9.20 -13.30
CA LEU A 261 2.65 9.74 -13.91
C LEU A 261 2.41 11.20 -13.53
N ILE A 262 2.62 11.54 -12.26
CA ILE A 262 2.41 12.90 -11.75
C ILE A 262 3.48 13.87 -12.28
N LYS A 263 4.70 13.37 -12.52
CA LYS A 263 5.82 14.18 -13.02
C LYS A 263 5.78 14.39 -14.54
N TYR A 264 5.28 13.42 -15.30
CA TYR A 264 5.17 13.48 -16.76
C TYR A 264 3.74 13.18 -17.19
N SER A 265 2.94 14.25 -17.39
CA SER A 265 1.54 14.14 -17.83
C SER A 265 1.37 13.86 -19.32
N ASN A 266 2.45 13.94 -20.11
CA ASN A 266 2.42 13.69 -21.56
C ASN A 266 3.01 12.31 -21.87
N PHE A 267 2.26 11.46 -22.58
CA PHE A 267 2.73 10.24 -23.24
C PHE A 267 3.65 10.58 -24.44
N SER A 268 4.73 11.32 -24.21
CA SER A 268 5.74 11.58 -25.24
C SER A 268 6.83 10.52 -25.16
N CYS A 269 6.81 9.60 -26.11
CA CYS A 269 7.96 8.77 -26.45
C CYS A 269 8.71 9.45 -27.60
N THR A 270 9.87 10.03 -27.31
CA THR A 270 10.80 10.46 -28.37
C THR A 270 11.43 9.22 -29.00
N SER A 271 11.80 9.30 -30.29
CA SER A 271 12.39 8.23 -31.13
C SER A 271 13.68 7.60 -30.57
N ASP A 272 14.18 8.12 -29.44
CA ASP A 272 15.47 7.80 -28.85
C ASP A 272 15.35 6.97 -27.55
N SER A 273 14.37 6.07 -27.47
CA SER A 273 14.16 5.13 -26.34
C SER A 273 13.75 5.75 -25.00
N LYS A 274 13.51 7.05 -24.92
CA LYS A 274 13.14 7.74 -23.66
C LYS A 274 11.63 7.92 -23.56
N CYS A 275 10.90 6.85 -23.22
CA CYS A 275 9.52 7.02 -22.74
C CYS A 275 9.57 7.42 -21.27
N HIS A 276 9.39 8.72 -21.00
CA HIS A 276 9.54 9.29 -19.66
C HIS A 276 8.56 8.70 -18.65
N TYR A 277 7.35 8.32 -19.07
CA TYR A 277 6.29 7.72 -18.24
C TYR A 277 6.59 6.33 -17.68
N PHE A 278 7.33 5.51 -18.44
CA PHE A 278 7.64 4.15 -18.01
C PHE A 278 8.93 4.08 -17.20
N ARG A 279 9.71 5.15 -17.13
CA ARG A 279 10.95 5.15 -16.35
C ARG A 279 10.61 5.06 -14.86
N SER A 280 11.10 4.03 -14.18
CA SER A 280 11.08 4.01 -12.72
C SER A 280 11.81 5.28 -12.24
N GLY A 281 11.07 6.17 -11.57
CA GLY A 281 11.70 7.31 -10.92
C GLY A 281 12.78 6.74 -10.01
N SER A 282 14.02 7.21 -10.18
CA SER A 282 15.17 6.78 -9.40
C SER A 282 14.90 6.96 -7.91
N LEU A 283 14.30 5.96 -7.29
CA LEU A 283 14.35 5.70 -5.86
C LEU A 283 15.49 4.71 -5.71
N LEU A 284 16.66 5.30 -5.50
CA LEU A 284 17.90 4.70 -5.04
C LEU A 284 17.62 3.57 -4.02
N LEU A 285 18.13 2.39 -4.34
CA LEU A 285 18.96 1.65 -3.39
C LEU A 285 20.13 2.55 -2.94
#